data_AF-K9VZ97-F1
#
_entry.id   AF-K9VZ97-F1
#
_cell.length_a   1.000
_cell.length_b   1.000
_cell.length_c   1.000
_cell.angle_alpha   90.00
_cell.angle_beta   90.00
_cell.angle_gamma   90.00
#
_symmetry.space_group_name_H-M   'P 1'
#
loop_
_entity.id
_entity.type
_entity.pdbx_description
1 polymer ?
#
loop_
_entity_poly.entity_id
_entity_poly.type
_entity_poly.pdbx_seq_one_letter_code
_entity_poly.pdbx_strand_id
1 'polypeptide(L)'
;MSKNKSNNILFKEKSMRWLIVKLLSFLGIVYLLSILVLAIKPDNRLSITEVAIFLIILLFNSELAEKIEEISFGELKAKFTEVKQEQEKQRADIDTLQFLVNRFVTKEELSHLKNLADDKAEAKYWINDEVRRELRHLRGLGLIESYRGKYIGQLQQQVSIKEYVRITPEGQAYLNMRKSELREDSLKDESMKNDNHE
;
A
#
# COMPACT_ATOMS: atom_id res chain seq x y z
N MET A 1 -73.77 -13.88 16.61
CA MET A 1 -72.68 -13.37 17.47
C MET A 1 -71.82 -14.53 17.96
N SER A 2 -70.65 -14.83 17.37
CA SER A 2 -69.55 -15.63 17.99
C SER A 2 -68.35 -15.83 17.04
N LYS A 3 -67.69 -14.76 16.57
CA LYS A 3 -66.43 -14.89 15.80
C LYS A 3 -65.31 -13.91 16.21
N ASN A 4 -65.56 -13.01 17.15
CA ASN A 4 -64.60 -11.94 17.48
C ASN A 4 -63.62 -12.27 18.63
N LYS A 5 -63.72 -13.45 19.25
CA LYS A 5 -62.87 -13.80 20.41
C LYS A 5 -61.56 -14.50 20.03
N SER A 6 -61.50 -15.14 18.85
CA SER A 6 -60.34 -15.96 18.44
C SER A 6 -59.14 -15.13 17.93
N ASN A 7 -59.41 -14.00 17.27
CA ASN A 7 -58.35 -13.20 16.61
C ASN A 7 -57.46 -12.42 17.59
N ASN A 8 -57.99 -12.06 18.77
CA ASN A 8 -57.20 -11.39 19.81
C ASN A 8 -56.25 -12.33 20.57
N ILE A 9 -56.49 -13.64 20.54
CA ILE A 9 -55.67 -14.63 21.27
C ILE A 9 -54.42 -14.96 20.44
N LEU A 10 -54.56 -15.13 19.12
CA LEU A 10 -53.47 -15.40 18.19
C LEU A 10 -52.46 -14.25 18.06
N PHE A 11 -52.92 -12.99 18.09
CA PHE A 11 -52.02 -11.83 17.99
C PHE A 11 -51.24 -11.58 19.29
N LYS A 12 -51.87 -11.84 20.44
CA LYS A 12 -51.23 -11.73 21.76
C LYS A 12 -50.12 -12.77 21.96
N GLU A 13 -50.29 -13.98 21.41
CA GLU A 13 -49.29 -15.06 21.50
C GLU A 13 -47.99 -14.74 20.75
N LYS A 14 -48.10 -14.20 19.53
CA LYS A 14 -46.92 -13.86 18.70
C LYS A 14 -46.13 -12.68 19.28
N SER A 15 -46.82 -11.67 19.79
CA SER A 15 -46.19 -10.51 20.44
C SER A 15 -45.56 -10.87 21.80
N MET A 16 -46.21 -11.73 22.58
CA MET A 16 -45.66 -12.25 23.85
C MET A 16 -44.37 -13.06 23.63
N ARG A 17 -44.33 -13.95 22.63
CA ARG A 17 -43.13 -14.73 22.31
C ARG A 17 -41.94 -13.83 21.95
N TRP A 18 -42.18 -12.76 21.18
CA TRP A 18 -41.15 -11.80 20.82
C TRP A 18 -40.62 -11.00 22.03
N LEU A 19 -41.52 -10.55 22.92
CA LEU A 19 -41.13 -9.87 24.16
C LEU A 19 -40.36 -10.80 25.11
N ILE A 20 -40.75 -12.06 25.22
CA ILE A 20 -40.05 -13.06 26.05
C ILE A 20 -38.62 -13.27 25.56
N VAL A 21 -38.40 -13.41 24.25
CA VAL A 21 -37.05 -13.58 23.67
C VAL A 21 -36.18 -12.34 23.94
N LYS A 22 -36.74 -11.13 23.82
CA LYS A 22 -36.02 -9.89 24.14
C LYS A 22 -35.66 -9.79 25.62
N LEU A 23 -36.59 -10.11 26.51
CA LEU A 23 -36.36 -10.11 27.96
C LEU A 23 -35.30 -11.14 28.36
N LEU A 24 -35.34 -12.33 27.74
CA LEU A 24 -34.37 -13.41 27.99
C LEU A 24 -32.97 -13.04 27.51
N SER A 25 -32.85 -12.41 26.32
CA SER A 25 -31.56 -11.89 25.83
C SER A 25 -31.01 -10.79 26.71
N PHE A 26 -31.86 -9.85 27.16
CA PHE A 26 -31.43 -8.77 28.05
C PHE A 26 -30.93 -9.30 29.39
N LEU A 27 -31.66 -10.24 30.02
CA LEU A 27 -31.21 -10.91 31.25
C LEU A 27 -29.89 -11.64 31.07
N GLY A 28 -29.70 -12.28 29.90
CA GLY A 28 -28.48 -12.97 29.53
C GLY A 28 -27.25 -12.08 29.45
N ILE A 29 -27.38 -10.91 28.81
CA ILE A 29 -26.30 -9.90 28.72
C ILE A 29 -25.95 -9.37 30.11
N VAL A 30 -26.97 -9.06 30.93
CA VAL A 30 -26.76 -8.59 32.31
C VAL A 30 -26.07 -9.64 33.16
N TYR A 31 -26.40 -10.93 33.01
CA TYR A 31 -25.73 -12.03 33.71
C TYR A 31 -24.27 -12.18 33.29
N LEU A 32 -23.97 -12.12 31.98
CA LEU A 32 -22.59 -12.18 31.46
C LEU A 32 -21.75 -11.00 31.97
N LEU A 33 -22.30 -9.78 31.96
CA LEU A 33 -21.66 -8.60 32.54
C LEU A 33 -21.45 -8.75 34.06
N SER A 34 -22.41 -9.35 34.77
CA SER A 34 -22.32 -9.57 36.22
C SER A 34 -21.24 -10.59 36.59
N ILE A 35 -20.99 -11.61 35.76
CA ILE A 35 -19.85 -12.52 35.95
C ILE A 35 -18.52 -11.78 35.80
N LEU A 36 -18.43 -10.88 34.81
CA LEU A 36 -17.21 -10.13 34.51
C LEU A 36 -16.89 -9.08 35.57
N VAL A 37 -17.91 -8.40 36.13
CA VAL A 37 -17.75 -7.28 37.06
C VAL A 37 -17.83 -7.68 38.54
N LEU A 38 -18.64 -8.70 38.90
CA LEU A 38 -19.04 -8.93 40.30
C LEU A 38 -18.36 -10.13 41.00
N ALA A 39 -17.39 -10.79 40.37
CA ALA A 39 -16.60 -11.88 40.98
C ALA A 39 -17.45 -12.93 41.74
N ILE A 40 -18.55 -13.38 41.14
CA ILE A 40 -19.46 -14.38 41.72
C ILE A 40 -18.70 -15.70 41.97
N LYS A 41 -18.89 -16.33 43.13
CA LYS A 41 -18.22 -17.61 43.50
C LYS A 41 -18.40 -18.69 42.42
N PRO A 42 -17.36 -19.49 42.12
CA PRO A 42 -17.33 -20.42 40.99
C PRO A 42 -18.42 -21.51 41.04
N ASP A 43 -18.93 -21.84 42.23
CA ASP A 43 -19.87 -22.95 42.43
C ASP A 43 -21.26 -22.70 41.81
N ASN A 44 -21.61 -21.44 41.49
CA ASN A 44 -22.88 -21.05 40.86
C ASN A 44 -22.71 -20.49 39.44
N ARG A 45 -21.52 -20.66 38.83
CA ARG A 45 -21.27 -20.17 37.46
C ARG A 45 -21.79 -21.19 36.45
N LEU A 46 -22.42 -20.68 35.39
CA LEU A 46 -22.62 -21.48 34.19
C LEU A 46 -21.26 -22.03 33.73
N SER A 47 -21.24 -23.31 33.40
CA SER A 47 -20.09 -23.96 32.78
C SER A 47 -19.72 -23.26 31.47
N ILE A 48 -18.45 -23.34 31.06
CA ILE A 48 -17.96 -22.79 29.79
C ILE A 48 -18.84 -23.24 28.61
N THR A 49 -19.34 -24.47 28.65
CA THR A 49 -20.24 -25.04 27.66
C THR A 49 -21.59 -24.32 27.62
N GLU A 50 -22.16 -23.99 28.78
CA GLU A 50 -23.43 -23.28 28.89
C GLU A 50 -23.29 -21.83 28.43
N VAL A 51 -22.16 -21.18 28.75
CA VAL A 51 -21.82 -19.84 28.25
C VAL A 51 -21.69 -19.83 26.74
N ALA A 52 -21.02 -20.83 26.16
CA ALA A 52 -20.88 -20.96 24.71
C ALA A 52 -22.24 -21.15 24.01
N ILE A 53 -23.10 -22.03 24.53
CA ILE A 53 -24.46 -22.24 24.02
C ILE A 53 -25.28 -20.95 24.13
N PHE A 54 -25.17 -20.26 25.27
CA PHE A 54 -25.89 -19.01 25.48
C PHE A 54 -25.41 -17.91 24.51
N LEU A 55 -24.09 -17.80 24.28
CA LEU A 55 -23.52 -16.89 23.28
C LEU A 55 -24.02 -17.21 21.87
N ILE A 56 -24.10 -18.49 21.50
CA ILE A 56 -24.63 -18.90 20.19
C ILE A 56 -26.10 -18.48 20.05
N ILE A 57 -26.94 -18.76 21.05
CA ILE A 57 -28.36 -18.36 21.05
C ILE A 57 -28.50 -16.84 20.96
N LEU A 58 -27.62 -16.11 21.65
CA LEU A 58 -27.58 -14.65 21.63
C LEU A 58 -27.11 -14.10 20.28
N LEU A 59 -26.20 -14.80 19.60
CA LEU A 59 -25.75 -14.50 18.23
C LEU A 59 -26.86 -14.74 17.19
N PHE A 60 -27.72 -15.74 17.42
CA PHE A 60 -28.91 -15.96 16.60
C PHE A 60 -30.03 -14.93 16.86
N ASN A 61 -29.88 -14.04 17.85
CA ASN A 61 -30.70 -12.85 17.97
C ASN A 61 -30.23 -11.82 16.94
N SER A 62 -30.98 -11.69 15.84
CA SER A 62 -30.60 -10.92 14.65
C SER A 62 -30.16 -9.48 14.95
N GLU A 63 -30.74 -8.85 15.98
CA GLU A 63 -30.42 -7.47 16.38
C GLU A 63 -28.97 -7.28 16.90
N LEU A 64 -28.34 -8.33 17.45
CA LEU A 64 -26.97 -8.24 17.98
C LEU A 64 -25.93 -8.64 16.93
N ALA A 65 -26.24 -9.64 16.12
CA ALA A 65 -25.40 -10.00 14.98
C ALA A 65 -25.27 -8.83 13.99
N GLU A 66 -26.38 -8.17 13.64
CA GLU A 66 -26.39 -7.00 12.74
C GLU A 66 -25.51 -5.86 13.28
N LYS A 67 -25.56 -5.57 14.58
CA LYS A 67 -24.76 -4.50 15.19
C LYS A 67 -23.26 -4.82 15.25
N ILE A 68 -22.90 -6.07 15.54
CA ILE A 68 -21.49 -6.50 15.56
C ILE A 68 -20.91 -6.49 14.13
N GLU A 69 -21.71 -6.92 13.16
CA GLU A 69 -21.36 -6.92 11.75
C GLU A 69 -21.16 -5.49 11.23
N GLU A 70 -22.09 -4.56 11.52
CA GLU A 70 -22.01 -3.17 11.09
C GLU A 70 -20.77 -2.44 11.66
N ILE A 71 -20.43 -2.65 12.93
CA ILE A 71 -19.24 -2.07 13.57
C ILE A 71 -17.96 -2.65 12.95
N SER A 72 -17.89 -3.97 12.81
CA SER A 72 -16.71 -4.66 12.25
C SER A 72 -16.46 -4.26 10.80
N PHE A 73 -17.50 -4.25 9.95
CA PHE A 73 -17.38 -3.82 8.56
C PHE A 73 -17.14 -2.31 8.42
N GLY A 74 -17.68 -1.49 9.32
CA GLY A 74 -17.43 -0.05 9.37
C GLY A 74 -15.96 0.26 9.64
N GLU A 75 -15.37 -0.37 10.66
CA GLU A 75 -13.94 -0.24 10.99
C GLU A 75 -13.05 -0.80 9.87
N LEU A 76 -13.42 -1.94 9.27
CA LEU A 76 -12.67 -2.51 8.17
C LEU A 76 -12.67 -1.59 6.94
N LYS A 77 -13.83 -1.01 6.59
CA LYS A 77 -13.97 -0.05 5.49
C LYS A 77 -13.20 1.24 5.76
N ALA A 78 -13.20 1.72 7.00
CA ALA A 78 -12.43 2.90 7.39
C ALA A 78 -10.92 2.65 7.21
N LYS A 79 -10.39 1.54 7.74
CA LYS A 79 -9.00 1.13 7.56
C LYS A 79 -8.65 0.91 6.09
N PHE A 80 -9.54 0.31 5.31
CA PHE A 80 -9.30 0.09 3.88
C PHE A 80 -9.30 1.40 3.08
N THR A 81 -10.11 2.38 3.49
CA THR A 81 -10.14 3.72 2.89
C THR A 81 -8.87 4.50 3.26
N GLU A 82 -8.44 4.43 4.52
CA GLU A 82 -7.19 5.05 5.00
C GLU A 82 -5.97 4.47 4.27
N VAL A 83 -5.88 3.13 4.15
CA VAL A 83 -4.82 2.46 3.39
C VAL A 83 -4.83 2.85 1.92
N LYS A 84 -6.02 2.97 1.29
CA LYS A 84 -6.12 3.44 -0.10
C LYS A 84 -5.62 4.87 -0.25
N GLN A 85 -6.02 5.77 0.64
CA GLN A 85 -5.56 7.17 0.62
C GLN A 85 -4.05 7.28 0.82
N GLU A 86 -3.49 6.48 1.72
CA GLU A 86 -2.04 6.45 1.94
C GLU A 86 -1.30 5.90 0.72
N GLN A 87 -1.83 4.86 0.07
CA GLN A 87 -1.27 4.33 -1.18
C GLN A 87 -1.35 5.33 -2.33
N GLU A 88 -2.44 6.08 -2.47
CA GLU A 88 -2.57 7.12 -3.50
C GLU A 88 -1.57 8.26 -3.28
N LYS A 89 -1.40 8.68 -2.03
CA LYS A 89 -0.39 9.69 -1.67
C LYS A 89 1.02 9.21 -1.95
N GLN A 90 1.34 7.97 -1.56
CA GLN A 90 2.65 7.37 -1.84
C GLN A 90 2.91 7.26 -3.35
N ARG A 91 1.90 6.93 -4.16
CA ARG A 91 2.02 6.93 -5.62
C ARG A 91 2.32 8.32 -6.18
N ALA A 92 1.60 9.35 -5.73
CA ALA A 92 1.84 10.72 -6.18
C ALA A 92 3.23 11.24 -5.81
N ASP A 93 3.73 10.87 -4.63
CA ASP A 93 5.09 11.20 -4.17
C ASP A 93 6.14 10.48 -5.04
N ILE A 94 5.92 9.19 -5.36
CA ILE A 94 6.78 8.42 -6.26
C ILE A 94 6.80 9.04 -7.67
N ASP A 95 5.64 9.36 -8.25
CA ASP A 95 5.55 9.95 -9.59
C ASP A 95 6.26 11.32 -9.66
N THR A 96 6.16 12.12 -8.58
CA THR A 96 6.85 13.41 -8.48
C THR A 96 8.37 13.23 -8.41
N LEU A 97 8.83 12.30 -7.57
CA LEU A 97 10.26 11.98 -7.46
C LEU A 97 10.80 11.43 -8.78
N GLN A 98 10.05 10.55 -9.45
CA GLN A 98 10.38 10.02 -10.76
C GLN A 98 10.46 11.12 -11.82
N PHE A 99 9.51 12.05 -11.85
CA PHE A 99 9.56 13.19 -12.77
C PHE A 99 10.83 14.03 -12.58
N LEU A 100 11.19 14.31 -11.32
CA LEU A 100 12.37 15.09 -10.97
C LEU A 100 13.67 14.37 -11.38
N VAL A 101 13.81 13.10 -11.01
CA VAL A 101 14.92 12.23 -11.44
C VAL A 101 15.02 12.23 -12.96
N ASN A 102 13.87 12.13 -13.64
CA ASN A 102 13.83 11.99 -15.08
C ASN A 102 14.20 13.27 -15.83
N ARG A 103 14.17 14.41 -15.14
CA ARG A 103 14.56 15.71 -15.67
C ARG A 103 15.95 16.18 -15.20
N PHE A 104 16.52 15.53 -14.18
CA PHE A 104 17.80 15.92 -13.59
C PHE A 104 19.01 15.69 -14.51
N VAL A 105 18.92 14.69 -15.39
CA VAL A 105 19.98 14.33 -16.34
C VAL A 105 19.39 14.23 -17.74
N THR A 106 20.01 14.89 -18.72
CA THR A 106 19.57 14.87 -20.12
C THR A 106 19.79 13.50 -20.77
N LYS A 107 19.27 13.30 -21.99
CA LYS A 107 19.46 12.03 -22.71
C LYS A 107 20.92 11.80 -23.07
N GLU A 108 21.60 12.88 -23.42
CA GLU A 108 23.01 12.95 -23.80
C GLU A 108 23.90 12.63 -22.60
N GLU A 109 23.64 13.28 -21.46
CA GLU A 109 24.33 13.00 -20.20
C GLU A 109 24.10 11.58 -19.70
N LEU A 110 22.87 11.05 -19.83
CA LEU A 110 22.56 9.67 -19.50
C LEU A 110 23.33 8.70 -20.40
N SER A 111 23.54 9.04 -21.68
CA SER A 111 24.37 8.26 -22.60
C SER A 111 25.83 8.24 -22.13
N HIS A 112 26.39 9.39 -21.74
CA HIS A 112 27.72 9.45 -21.13
C HIS A 112 27.83 8.59 -19.88
N LEU A 113 26.85 8.66 -18.98
CA LEU A 113 26.84 7.89 -17.73
C LEU A 113 26.74 6.37 -18.00
N LYS A 114 25.90 5.95 -18.94
CA LYS A 114 25.80 4.53 -19.38
C LYS A 114 27.11 4.01 -19.95
N ASN A 115 27.76 4.81 -20.80
CA ASN A 115 29.04 4.45 -21.40
C ASN A 115 30.17 4.38 -20.37
N LEU A 116 30.12 5.19 -19.32
CA LEU A 116 31.05 5.12 -18.18
C LEU A 116 30.84 3.84 -17.35
N ALA A 117 29.59 3.37 -17.22
CA ALA A 117 29.25 2.16 -16.47
C ALA A 117 29.48 0.85 -17.25
N ASP A 118 29.48 0.89 -18.58
CA ASP A 118 29.75 -0.28 -19.41
C ASP A 118 31.25 -0.43 -19.65
N ASP A 119 31.91 -1.39 -18.99
CA ASP A 119 33.34 -1.66 -19.12
C ASP A 119 33.79 -1.90 -20.57
N LYS A 120 32.91 -2.37 -21.46
CA LYS A 120 33.23 -2.69 -22.86
C LYS A 120 33.15 -1.49 -23.80
N ALA A 121 32.61 -0.36 -23.35
CA ALA A 121 32.49 0.82 -24.18
C ALA A 121 33.85 1.52 -24.36
N GLU A 122 34.51 1.32 -25.51
CA GLU A 122 35.68 2.09 -25.95
C GLU A 122 35.29 3.43 -26.58
N ALA A 123 34.38 4.17 -25.94
CA ALA A 123 33.85 5.39 -26.53
C ALA A 123 34.93 6.49 -26.58
N LYS A 124 35.62 6.59 -27.70
CA LYS A 124 36.40 7.78 -28.07
C LYS A 124 35.41 8.89 -28.39
N TYR A 125 35.45 9.97 -27.62
CA TYR A 125 34.49 11.07 -27.77
C TYR A 125 35.08 12.18 -28.63
N TRP A 126 34.24 12.78 -29.47
CA TRP A 126 34.52 14.12 -29.96
C TRP A 126 34.26 15.12 -28.84
N ILE A 127 35.30 15.43 -28.06
CA ILE A 127 35.17 16.36 -26.92
C ILE A 127 35.03 17.79 -27.47
N ASN A 128 33.80 18.31 -27.40
CA ASN A 128 33.48 19.72 -27.59
C ASN A 128 33.14 20.38 -26.24
N ASP A 129 32.87 21.68 -26.24
CA ASP A 129 32.53 22.42 -25.00
C ASP A 129 31.22 21.96 -24.35
N GLU A 130 30.31 21.41 -25.15
CA GLU A 130 29.06 20.84 -24.69
C GLU A 130 29.28 19.57 -23.86
N VAL A 131 30.04 18.60 -24.35
CA VAL A 131 30.43 17.40 -23.59
C VAL A 131 31.16 17.79 -22.31
N ARG A 132 32.04 18.80 -22.33
CA ARG A 132 32.70 19.28 -21.11
C ARG A 132 31.71 19.88 -20.12
N ARG A 133 30.70 20.62 -20.58
CA ARG A 133 29.64 21.20 -19.75
C ARG A 133 28.80 20.10 -19.11
N GLU A 134 28.40 19.11 -19.89
CA GLU A 134 27.64 17.93 -19.44
C GLU A 134 28.40 17.10 -18.41
N LEU A 135 29.69 16.82 -18.64
CA LEU A 135 30.53 16.12 -17.66
C LEU A 135 30.70 16.94 -16.37
N ARG A 136 30.82 18.27 -16.46
CA ARG A 136 30.86 19.12 -15.26
C ARG A 136 29.54 19.10 -14.50
N HIS A 137 28.42 19.08 -15.21
CA HIS A 137 27.10 18.98 -14.62
C HIS A 137 26.91 17.64 -13.90
N LEU A 138 27.17 16.51 -14.58
CA LEU A 138 27.15 15.17 -13.97
C LEU A 138 28.05 15.06 -12.74
N ARG A 139 29.22 15.71 -12.76
CA ARG A 139 30.11 15.78 -11.59
C ARG A 139 29.54 16.65 -10.48
N GLY A 140 28.91 17.78 -10.82
CA GLY A 140 28.22 18.64 -9.85
C GLY A 140 27.05 17.92 -9.16
N LEU A 141 26.42 16.97 -9.85
CA LEU A 141 25.39 16.08 -9.31
C LEU A 141 25.96 14.93 -8.47
N GLY A 142 27.29 14.74 -8.44
CA GLY A 142 27.94 13.64 -7.72
C GLY A 142 27.78 12.27 -8.40
N LEU A 143 27.29 12.21 -9.65
CA LEU A 143 27.10 10.95 -10.39
C LEU A 143 28.40 10.43 -11.02
N ILE A 144 29.36 11.33 -11.23
CA ILE A 144 30.71 11.01 -11.69
C ILE A 144 31.73 11.79 -10.89
N GLU A 145 32.96 11.29 -10.85
CA GLU A 145 34.09 11.98 -10.24
C GLU A 145 35.31 11.96 -11.16
N SER A 146 36.17 12.97 -11.02
CA SER A 146 37.41 13.05 -11.79
C SER A 146 38.53 12.29 -11.07
N TYR A 147 39.38 11.59 -11.81
CA TYR A 147 40.59 10.99 -11.24
C TYR A 147 41.52 12.07 -10.68
N ARG A 148 42.35 11.70 -9.70
CA ARG A 148 43.31 12.62 -9.07
C ARG A 148 44.26 13.20 -10.13
N GLY A 149 44.32 14.53 -10.20
CA GLY A 149 45.16 15.26 -11.17
C GLY A 149 44.61 15.29 -12.60
N LYS A 150 43.41 14.75 -12.84
CA LYS A 150 42.70 14.84 -14.12
C LYS A 150 41.56 15.85 -13.99
N TYR A 151 41.50 16.78 -14.95
CA TYR A 151 40.47 17.81 -14.99
C TYR A 151 39.67 17.72 -16.29
N ILE A 152 38.35 17.84 -16.21
CA ILE A 152 37.45 17.85 -17.38
C ILE A 152 37.84 18.96 -18.37
N GLY A 153 38.37 20.09 -17.87
CA GLY A 153 38.87 21.18 -18.72
C GLY A 153 40.10 20.83 -19.57
N GLN A 154 40.82 19.75 -19.25
CA GLN A 154 42.01 19.31 -19.96
C GLN A 154 41.71 18.18 -20.97
N LEU A 155 40.44 17.77 -21.11
CA LEU A 155 40.05 16.76 -22.09
C LEU A 155 40.41 17.22 -23.51
N GLN A 156 41.34 16.50 -24.12
CA GLN A 156 41.74 16.64 -25.52
C GLN A 156 40.67 16.03 -26.43
N GLN A 157 40.67 16.44 -27.70
CA GLN A 157 39.79 15.86 -28.71
C GLN A 157 40.13 14.37 -28.93
N GLN A 158 39.11 13.53 -29.17
CA GLN A 158 39.24 12.11 -29.49
C GLN A 158 39.85 11.22 -28.38
N VAL A 159 39.75 11.63 -27.12
CA VAL A 159 40.16 10.82 -25.96
C VAL A 159 38.97 10.15 -25.30
N SER A 160 39.19 9.00 -24.66
CA SER A 160 38.18 8.34 -23.85
C SER A 160 37.94 9.11 -22.55
N ILE A 161 36.69 9.47 -22.27
CA ILE A 161 36.32 10.15 -21.01
C ILE A 161 36.63 9.28 -19.78
N LYS A 162 36.67 7.95 -19.94
CA LYS A 162 37.02 6.98 -18.89
C LYS A 162 38.44 7.14 -18.36
N GLU A 163 39.33 7.82 -19.08
CA GLU A 163 40.69 8.11 -18.61
C GLU A 163 40.73 9.30 -17.63
N TYR A 164 39.67 10.11 -17.59
CA TYR A 164 39.59 11.35 -16.83
C TYR A 164 38.55 11.30 -15.71
N VAL A 165 37.45 10.57 -15.93
CA VAL A 165 36.35 10.46 -14.99
C VAL A 165 35.92 9.01 -14.81
N ARG A 166 35.37 8.71 -13.63
CA ARG A 166 34.72 7.44 -13.32
C ARG A 166 33.33 7.68 -12.75
N ILE A 167 32.48 6.67 -12.88
CA ILE A 167 31.17 6.67 -12.25
C ILE A 167 31.31 6.48 -10.72
N THR A 168 30.48 7.16 -9.95
CA THR A 168 30.39 7.00 -8.49
C THR A 168 29.36 5.91 -8.12
N PRO A 169 29.33 5.44 -6.86
CA PRO A 169 28.25 4.58 -6.39
C PRO A 169 26.85 5.19 -6.61
N GLU A 170 26.72 6.50 -6.42
CA GLU A 170 25.49 7.25 -6.63
C GLU A 170 25.10 7.28 -8.11
N GLY A 171 26.07 7.47 -9.01
CA GLY A 171 25.88 7.35 -10.46
C GLY A 171 25.37 5.97 -10.87
N GLN A 172 25.91 4.91 -10.26
CA GLN A 172 25.46 3.55 -10.54
C GLN A 172 24.04 3.29 -10.02
N ALA A 173 23.72 3.79 -8.83
CA ALA A 173 22.36 3.72 -8.26
C ALA A 173 21.34 4.45 -9.15
N TYR A 174 21.70 5.64 -9.64
CA TYR A 174 20.87 6.42 -10.57
C TYR A 174 20.57 5.64 -11.87
N LEU A 175 21.59 5.00 -12.46
CA LEU A 175 21.39 4.16 -13.65
C LEU A 175 20.48 2.96 -13.40
N ASN A 176 20.55 2.35 -12.22
CA ASN A 176 19.70 1.21 -11.88
C ASN A 176 18.23 1.63 -11.74
N MET A 177 17.97 2.77 -11.11
CA MET A 177 16.63 3.34 -10.97
C MET A 177 16.00 3.66 -12.34
N ARG A 178 16.78 4.25 -13.25
CA ARG A 178 16.35 4.49 -14.64
C ARG A 178 16.07 3.22 -15.45
N LYS A 179 16.72 2.09 -15.13
CA LYS A 179 16.52 0.80 -15.83
C LYS A 179 15.25 0.09 -15.38
N SER A 180 14.86 0.20 -14.11
CA SER A 180 13.61 -0.40 -13.61
C SER A 180 12.37 0.27 -14.21
N GLU A 181 12.41 1.58 -14.44
CA GLU A 181 11.29 2.33 -15.03
C GLU A 181 10.99 1.91 -16.49
N LEU A 182 12.03 1.78 -17.32
CA LEU A 182 11.87 1.33 -18.72
C LEU A 182 11.26 -0.09 -18.83
N ARG A 183 11.42 -0.92 -17.79
CA ARG A 183 10.84 -2.27 -17.75
C ARG A 183 9.38 -2.25 -17.31
N GLU A 184 9.02 -1.42 -16.34
CA GLU A 184 7.62 -1.31 -15.89
C GLU A 184 6.71 -0.72 -16.98
N ASP A 185 7.16 0.30 -17.72
CA ASP A 185 6.38 0.87 -18.82
C ASP A 185 6.17 -0.15 -19.96
N SER A 186 7.20 -0.94 -20.29
CA SER A 186 7.07 -1.99 -21.31
C SER A 186 6.11 -3.12 -20.91
N LEU A 187 6.00 -3.42 -19.61
CA LEU A 187 5.09 -4.46 -19.10
C LEU A 187 3.63 -3.96 -19.04
N LYS A 188 3.41 -2.68 -18.73
CA LYS A 188 2.07 -2.06 -18.76
C LYS A 188 1.51 -2.01 -20.19
N ASP A 189 2.35 -1.63 -21.16
CA ASP A 189 1.98 -1.60 -22.58
C ASP A 189 1.64 -2.99 -23.15
N GLU A 190 2.32 -4.05 -22.68
CA GLU A 190 1.99 -5.42 -23.04
C GLU A 190 0.69 -5.91 -22.37
N SER A 191 0.45 -5.58 -21.09
CA SER A 191 -0.81 -5.95 -20.42
C SER A 191 -2.04 -5.28 -21.06
N MET A 192 -1.94 -4.02 -21.48
CA MET A 192 -3.06 -3.31 -22.11
C MET A 192 -3.38 -3.80 -23.53
N LYS A 193 -2.43 -4.46 -24.22
CA LYS A 193 -2.69 -5.07 -25.53
C LYS A 193 -3.43 -6.40 -25.42
N ASN A 194 -3.21 -7.16 -24.36
CA ASN A 194 -3.85 -8.46 -24.18
C ASN A 194 -5.30 -8.35 -23.69
N ASP A 195 -5.65 -7.29 -22.95
CA ASP A 195 -7.02 -7.07 -22.47
C ASP A 195 -7.99 -6.55 -23.55
N ASN A 196 -7.50 -6.17 -24.73
CA ASN A 196 -8.33 -5.68 -25.85
C ASN A 196 -8.66 -6.77 -26.89
N HIS A 197 -8.35 -8.04 -26.60
CA HIS A 197 -8.60 -9.18 -27.49
C HIS A 197 -9.40 -10.34 -26.87
N GLU A 198 -10.01 -10.15 -25.69
CA GLU A 198 -11.12 -11.00 -25.19
C GLU A 198 -12.48 -10.32 -25.42
#